data_AF-X1AKW1-F1
#
_entry.id   AF-X1AKW1-F1
#
_cell.length_a   1.000
_cell.length_b   1.000
_cell.length_c   1.000
_cell.angle_alpha   90.00
_cell.angle_beta   90.00
_cell.angle_gamma   90.00
#
_symmetry.space_group_name_H-M   'P 1'
#
loop_
_entity.id
_entity.type
_entity.pdbx_description
1 polymer ?
#
loop_
_entity_poly.entity_id
_entity_poly.type
_entity_poly.pdbx_seq_one_letter_code
_entity_poly.pdbx_strand_id
1 'polypeptide(L)'
;KESKRITRDIEIFGYDILKAIRTASERSPSERFAKFLDGMSATITSGGDLTYFLAAEGKALMKLKEQETKEFIEQLGVLAEIFMILGVVAPLFFVVILAILSVISPEATADK
;
A
#
# COMPACT_ATOMS: atom_id res chain seq x y z
N LYS A 1 -6.25 6.65 17.65
CA LYS A 1 -5.60 7.81 18.32
C LYS A 1 -6.46 9.07 18.17
N GLU A 2 -6.95 9.35 16.97
CA GLU A 2 -7.76 10.54 16.70
C GLU A 2 -9.12 10.54 17.41
N SER A 3 -9.83 9.42 17.44
CA SER A 3 -11.10 9.31 18.18
C SER A 3 -10.96 9.70 19.65
N LYS A 4 -9.84 9.33 20.31
CA LYS A 4 -9.56 9.77 21.70
C LYS A 4 -9.39 11.28 21.82
N ARG A 5 -8.82 11.93 20.80
CA ARG A 5 -8.69 13.39 20.77
C ARG A 5 -10.05 14.05 20.60
N ILE A 6 -10.89 13.53 19.70
CA ILE A 6 -12.28 13.99 19.50
C ILE A 6 -13.08 13.83 20.80
N THR A 7 -13.01 12.67 21.46
CA THR A 7 -13.67 12.43 22.75
C THR A 7 -13.21 13.44 23.81
N ARG A 8 -11.90 13.69 23.90
CA ARG A 8 -11.37 14.72 24.80
C ARG A 8 -11.87 16.13 24.45
N ASP A 9 -12.03 16.45 23.17
CA ASP A 9 -12.56 17.75 22.74
C ASP A 9 -14.01 17.95 23.22
N ILE A 10 -14.78 16.87 23.28
CA ILE A 10 -16.14 16.87 23.81
C ILE A 10 -16.14 16.91 25.35
N GLU A 11 -15.44 15.97 26.00
CA GLU A 11 -15.54 15.75 27.45
C GLU A 11 -14.75 16.78 28.28
N ILE A 12 -13.60 17.24 27.78
CA ILE A 12 -12.72 18.16 28.52
C ILE A 12 -12.92 19.60 28.08
N PHE A 13 -12.98 19.85 26.76
CA PHE A 13 -13.11 21.20 26.22
C PHE A 13 -14.57 21.63 26.00
N GLY A 14 -15.53 20.75 26.24
CA GLY A 14 -16.97 21.04 26.16
C GLY A 14 -17.45 21.34 24.74
N TYR A 15 -16.75 20.85 23.71
CA TYR A 15 -17.18 21.04 22.33
C TYR A 15 -18.42 20.20 22.04
N ASP A 16 -19.36 20.78 21.29
CA ASP A 16 -20.40 19.96 20.69
C ASP A 16 -19.80 19.00 19.65
N ILE A 17 -20.53 17.93 19.34
CA ILE A 17 -20.06 16.85 18.46
C ILE A 17 -19.69 17.39 17.07
N LEU A 18 -20.46 18.32 16.50
CA LEU A 18 -20.19 18.89 15.17
C LEU A 18 -18.93 19.74 15.18
N LYS A 19 -18.74 20.56 16.22
CA LYS A 19 -17.53 21.36 16.41
C LYS A 19 -16.31 20.47 16.61
N ALA A 20 -16.42 19.42 17.42
CA ALA A 20 -15.33 18.47 17.66
C ALA A 20 -14.89 17.75 16.37
N ILE A 21 -15.85 17.30 15.54
CA ILE A 21 -15.55 16.66 14.26
C ILE A 21 -14.92 17.64 13.26
N ARG A 22 -15.45 18.87 13.14
CA ARG A 22 -14.89 19.89 12.24
C ARG A 22 -13.47 20.30 12.64
N THR A 23 -13.23 20.56 13.94
CA THR A 23 -11.87 20.83 14.43
C THR A 23 -10.92 19.65 14.19
N ALA A 24 -11.42 18.41 14.27
CA ALA A 24 -10.63 17.23 13.93
C ALA A 24 -10.32 17.13 12.43
N SER A 25 -11.21 17.58 11.57
CA SER A 25 -10.98 17.69 10.12
C SER A 25 -9.89 18.72 9.81
N GLU A 26 -10.01 19.93 10.36
CA GLU A 26 -9.07 21.04 10.15
C GLU A 26 -7.64 20.72 10.61
N ARG A 27 -7.49 19.94 11.69
CA ARG A 27 -6.17 19.52 12.20
C ARG A 27 -5.61 18.27 11.52
N SER A 28 -6.37 17.60 10.67
CA SER A 28 -5.97 16.33 10.07
C SER A 28 -4.87 16.56 9.03
N PRO A 29 -3.70 15.89 9.13
CA PRO A 29 -2.67 15.95 8.10
C PRO A 29 -3.04 15.14 6.85
N SER A 30 -4.03 14.25 6.94
CA SER A 30 -4.52 13.46 5.80
C SER A 30 -5.73 14.15 5.19
N GLU A 31 -5.59 14.59 3.94
CA GLU A 31 -6.69 15.21 3.18
C GLU A 31 -7.90 14.28 3.05
N ARG A 32 -7.65 12.99 2.84
CA ARG A 32 -8.71 11.98 2.74
C ARG A 32 -9.48 11.83 4.04
N PHE A 33 -8.78 11.80 5.17
CA PHE A 33 -9.41 11.69 6.47
C PHE A 33 -10.15 12.99 6.84
N ALA A 34 -9.61 14.16 6.48
CA ALA A 34 -10.31 15.44 6.62
C ALA A 34 -11.64 15.43 5.85
N LYS A 35 -11.61 15.07 4.55
CA LYS A 35 -12.81 14.94 3.71
C LYS A 35 -13.84 13.97 4.28
N PHE A 36 -13.40 12.85 4.86
CA PHE A 36 -14.29 11.93 5.55
C PHE A 36 -15.01 12.58 6.74
N LEU A 37 -14.28 13.31 7.59
CA LEU A 37 -14.85 14.01 8.74
C LEU A 37 -15.78 15.17 8.33
N ASP A 38 -15.43 15.89 7.25
CA ASP A 38 -16.28 16.93 6.68
C ASP A 38 -17.57 16.35 6.09
N GLY A 39 -17.47 15.24 5.37
CA GLY A 39 -18.63 14.50 4.85
C GLY A 39 -19.53 14.01 5.97
N MET A 40 -18.94 13.47 7.05
CA MET A 40 -19.67 13.06 8.25
C MET A 40 -20.40 14.25 8.90
N SER A 41 -19.73 15.39 9.05
CA SER A 41 -20.34 16.62 9.57
C SER A 41 -21.48 17.09 8.68
N ALA A 42 -21.28 17.08 7.36
CA ALA A 42 -22.27 17.50 6.37
C ALA A 42 -23.53 16.61 6.44
N THR A 43 -23.37 15.28 6.46
CA THR A 43 -24.47 14.32 6.58
C THR A 43 -25.27 14.52 7.87
N ILE A 44 -24.60 14.76 9.00
CA ILE A 44 -25.28 15.05 10.26
C ILE A 44 -26.07 16.36 10.16
N THR A 45 -25.47 17.43 9.62
CA THR A 45 -26.15 18.74 9.52
C THR A 45 -27.29 18.78 8.52
N SER A 46 -27.24 17.96 7.46
CA SER A 46 -28.31 17.88 6.46
C SER A 46 -29.44 16.92 6.86
N GLY A 47 -29.31 16.21 7.99
CA GLY A 47 -30.27 15.18 8.41
C GLY A 47 -30.24 13.92 7.55
N GLY A 48 -29.13 13.67 6.86
CA GLY A 48 -28.95 12.48 6.02
C GLY A 48 -28.68 11.20 6.81
N ASP A 49 -28.71 10.06 6.12
CA ASP A 49 -28.40 8.76 6.71
C ASP A 49 -26.89 8.58 6.91
N LEU A 50 -26.45 8.80 8.16
CA LEU A 50 -25.06 8.62 8.57
C LEU A 50 -24.61 7.15 8.46
N THR A 51 -25.50 6.19 8.70
CA THR A 51 -25.16 4.76 8.61
C THR A 51 -24.83 4.39 7.18
N TYR A 52 -25.65 4.85 6.24
CA TYR A 52 -25.39 4.68 4.81
C TYR A 52 -24.09 5.35 4.38
N PHE A 53 -23.85 6.60 4.79
CA PHE A 53 -22.60 7.31 4.48
C PHE A 53 -21.36 6.55 4.97
N LEU A 54 -21.36 6.11 6.24
CA LEU A 54 -20.24 5.37 6.82
C LEU A 54 -20.01 4.03 6.13
N ALA A 55 -21.08 3.31 5.76
CA ALA A 55 -20.98 2.06 5.02
C ALA A 55 -20.41 2.28 3.60
N ALA A 56 -20.86 3.33 2.91
CA ALA A 56 -20.39 3.68 1.57
C ALA A 56 -18.89 4.06 1.59
N GLU A 57 -18.49 4.95 2.50
CA GLU A 57 -17.08 5.37 2.61
C GLU A 57 -16.18 4.22 3.08
N GLY A 58 -16.67 3.38 4.01
CA GLY A 58 -15.98 2.16 4.41
C GLY A 58 -15.73 1.22 3.24
N LYS A 59 -16.74 0.99 2.39
CA LYS A 59 -16.60 0.17 1.17
C LYS A 59 -15.61 0.79 0.18
N ALA A 60 -15.61 2.12 0.01
CA ALA A 60 -14.66 2.82 -0.83
C ALA A 60 -13.21 2.68 -0.32
N LEU A 61 -13.01 2.77 1.00
CA LEU A 61 -11.72 2.54 1.65
C LEU A 61 -11.24 1.09 1.47
N MET A 62 -12.12 0.10 1.67
CA MET A 62 -11.78 -1.32 1.46
C MET A 62 -11.37 -1.59 0.03
N LYS A 63 -12.12 -1.07 -0.96
CA LYS A 63 -11.78 -1.22 -2.38
C LYS A 63 -10.39 -0.65 -2.71
N LEU A 64 -10.05 0.51 -2.14
CA LEU A 64 -8.74 1.11 -2.34
C LEU A 64 -7.62 0.29 -1.68
N LYS A 65 -7.88 -0.33 -0.53
CA LYS A 65 -6.94 -1.26 0.10
C LYS A 65 -6.77 -2.56 -0.67
N GLU A 66 -7.84 -3.07 -1.27
CA GLU A 66 -7.76 -4.23 -2.17
C GLU A 66 -6.89 -3.91 -3.40
N GLN A 67 -7.02 -2.71 -3.97
CA GLN A 67 -6.20 -2.27 -5.10
C GLN A 67 -4.72 -2.15 -4.70
N GLU A 68 -4.42 -1.45 -3.60
CA GLU A 68 -3.05 -1.31 -3.07
C GLU A 68 -2.42 -2.68 -2.80
N THR A 69 -3.19 -3.63 -2.26
CA THR A 69 -2.73 -5.00 -2.01
C THR A 69 -2.43 -5.75 -3.32
N LYS A 70 -3.26 -5.59 -4.36
CA LYS A 70 -3.02 -6.20 -5.66
C LYS A 70 -1.75 -5.65 -6.32
N GLU A 71 -1.59 -4.33 -6.33
CA GLU A 71 -0.39 -3.68 -6.84
C GLU A 71 0.87 -4.14 -6.09
N PHE A 72 0.78 -4.30 -4.77
CA PHE A 72 1.88 -4.83 -3.98
C PHE A 72 2.26 -6.29 -4.36
N ILE A 73 1.26 -7.14 -4.59
CA ILE A 73 1.50 -8.52 -5.06
C ILE A 73 2.10 -8.53 -6.47
N GLU A 74 1.64 -7.66 -7.37
CA GLU A 74 2.22 -7.53 -8.71
C GLU A 74 3.69 -7.12 -8.65
N GLN A 75 4.06 -6.18 -7.78
CA GLN A 75 5.46 -5.79 -7.55
C GLN A 75 6.30 -6.97 -7.04
N LEU A 76 5.77 -7.77 -6.12
CA LEU A 76 6.43 -8.99 -5.67
C LEU A 76 6.59 -10.02 -6.80
N GLY A 77 5.60 -10.13 -7.69
CA GLY A 77 5.66 -10.99 -8.87
C GLY A 77 6.81 -10.60 -9.80
N VAL A 78 6.97 -9.31 -10.10
CA VAL A 78 8.09 -8.80 -10.92
C VAL A 78 9.43 -9.09 -10.25
N LEU A 79 9.55 -8.88 -8.94
CA LEU A 79 10.78 -9.21 -8.21
C LEU A 79 11.10 -10.71 -8.28
N ALA A 80 10.09 -11.57 -8.13
CA ALA A 80 10.23 -13.01 -8.24
C ALA A 80 10.67 -13.44 -9.66
N GLU A 81 10.14 -12.81 -10.70
CA GLU A 81 10.57 -13.05 -12.09
C GLU A 81 12.05 -12.74 -12.28
N ILE A 82 12.51 -11.58 -11.83
CA ILE A 82 13.93 -11.20 -11.90
C ILE A 82 14.80 -12.18 -11.13
N PHE A 83 14.35 -12.59 -9.93
CA PHE A 83 15.08 -13.56 -9.11
C PHE A 83 15.21 -14.92 -9.81
N MET A 84 14.13 -15.42 -10.43
CA MET A 84 14.16 -16.67 -11.19
C MET A 84 15.07 -16.56 -12.43
N ILE A 85 15.01 -15.45 -13.17
CA ILE A 85 15.89 -15.22 -14.32
C ILE A 85 17.35 -15.26 -13.87
N LEU A 86 17.74 -14.46 -12.88
CA LEU A 86 19.12 -14.46 -12.38
C LEU A 86 19.53 -15.83 -11.82
N GLY A 87 18.62 -16.51 -11.11
CA GLY A 87 18.87 -17.81 -10.51
C GLY A 87 19.00 -18.97 -11.50
N VAL A 88 18.31 -18.92 -12.64
CA VAL A 88 18.31 -20.03 -13.64
C VAL A 88 19.15 -19.70 -14.86
N VAL A 89 18.97 -18.50 -15.42
CA VAL A 89 19.60 -18.08 -16.67
C VAL A 89 21.10 -17.88 -16.48
N ALA A 90 21.55 -17.29 -15.36
CA ALA A 90 22.99 -17.07 -15.14
C ALA A 90 23.78 -18.38 -15.00
N PRO A 91 23.35 -19.39 -14.20
CA PRO A 91 24.03 -20.69 -14.19
C PRO A 91 23.99 -21.40 -15.54
N LEU A 92 22.88 -21.31 -16.28
CA LEU A 92 22.77 -21.90 -17.61
C LEU A 92 23.80 -21.30 -18.57
N PHE A 93 23.92 -19.97 -18.61
CA PHE A 93 24.95 -19.29 -19.39
C PHE A 93 26.36 -19.73 -18.98
N PHE A 94 26.61 -19.87 -17.67
CA PHE A 94 27.91 -20.33 -17.17
C PHE A 94 28.24 -21.74 -17.67
N VAL A 95 27.29 -22.67 -17.60
CA VAL A 95 27.45 -24.03 -18.13
C VAL A 95 27.75 -24.03 -19.63
N VAL A 96 27.06 -23.22 -20.42
CA VAL A 96 27.28 -23.11 -21.87
C VAL A 96 28.69 -22.58 -22.17
N ILE A 97 29.13 -21.52 -21.50
CA ILE A 97 30.48 -20.96 -21.68
C ILE A 97 31.53 -22.00 -21.32
N LEU A 98 31.38 -22.69 -20.18
CA LEU A 98 32.30 -23.75 -19.78
C LEU A 98 32.38 -24.89 -20.79
N ALA A 99 31.25 -25.32 -21.35
CA ALA A 99 31.20 -26.35 -22.37
C ALA A 99 31.95 -25.91 -23.65
N ILE A 100 31.76 -24.68 -24.10
CA ILE A 100 32.47 -24.11 -25.25
C ILE A 100 33.98 -24.04 -24.97
N LEU A 101 34.39 -23.53 -23.80
CA LEU A 101 35.79 -23.47 -23.40
C LEU A 101 36.44 -24.86 -23.35
N SER A 102 35.70 -25.88 -22.90
CA SER A 102 36.17 -27.27 -22.88
C SER A 102 36.39 -27.85 -24.28
N VAL A 103 35.64 -27.40 -25.29
CA VAL A 103 35.79 -27.86 -26.68
C VAL A 103 36.88 -27.07 -27.41
N ILE A 104 37.00 -25.77 -27.14
CA ILE A 104 38.00 -24.87 -27.75
C ILE A 104 39.37 -24.98 -27.07
N SER A 105 39.47 -25.59 -25.89
CA SER A 105 40.75 -25.91 -25.24
C SER A 105 41.18 -27.36 -25.48
N PRO A 106 41.51 -27.81 -26.71
CA PRO A 106 42.39 -28.95 -26.87
C PRO A 106 43.83 -28.48 -26.59
N GLU A 107 44.51 -29.13 -25.64
CA GLU A 107 45.98 -29.21 -25.57
C GLU A 107 46.84 -28.05 -25.02
N ALA A 108 46.39 -27.27 -24.03
CA ALA A 108 47.34 -26.40 -23.29
C ALA A 108 48.29 -27.14 -22.30
N THR A 109 48.41 -28.49 -22.37
CA THR A 109 49.33 -29.29 -21.51
C THR A 109 49.92 -30.56 -22.16
N ALA A 110 49.89 -30.71 -23.48
CA ALA A 110 50.57 -31.82 -24.17
C ALA A 110 51.88 -31.35 -24.83
N ASP A 111 52.77 -30.69 -24.08
CA ASP A 111 54.16 -30.50 -24.49
C ASP A 111 55.06 -31.36 -23.58
N LYS A 112 55.33 -32.57 -24.06
CA LYS A 112 56.52 -33.39 -23.81
C LYS A 112 56.88 -34.09 -25.10
#